data_AF-A0A7V8QN87-F1
#
_entry.id   AF-A0A7V8QN87-F1
#
_cell.length_a   1.000
_cell.length_b   1.000
_cell.length_c   1.000
_cell.angle_alpha   90.00
_cell.angle_beta   90.00
_cell.angle_gamma   90.00
#
_symmetry.space_group_name_H-M   'P 1'
#
loop_
_entity.id
_entity.type
_entity.pdbx_description
1 polymer ?
#
loop_
_entity_poly.entity_id
_entity_poly.type
_entity_poly.pdbx_seq_one_letter_code
_entity_poly.pdbx_strand_id
1 'polypeptide(L)'
;MTKKIEKLFKSYRDQLLHLAKIYGVVEVKSYARSSKRLTISQLELLLIKNRIKLPINRSSDKALAKQELRENSITNMGLAIGVIVFIGCLIVMRPYIKNVVNEVKFNYVADEYKTAKVKSKKTENKKKQEKQEEREEQPDLENDNTVSLNAETTENLFNDLGYNLKGVRAGQKVKPIYLTKLPKDLNSLGDTNKKRNLFIKILLPLILDENNKITEDRKKLFKILNKNFNTVGERVWLKKRFKEYKIDDGDLSKLKMRMDIIPVSIALAQAANESGWGTSRFALQGNALFGQWTWSKKGISPKKQDKDKSHKILQFQVLKASVRAYKNNLNTHNAYKEFREARAKLREENKKINGLDLIEHLERYASIGERYIEILRIIIVKNSLTDFDKANLLATKLKKGVAL
;
A
#
# COMPACT_ATOMS: atom_id res chain seq x y z
N MET A 1 31.01 -1.91 -7.81
CA MET A 1 32.01 -1.90 -6.71
C MET A 1 32.82 -3.20 -6.57
N THR A 2 32.59 -4.23 -7.39
CA THR A 2 33.13 -5.59 -7.16
C THR A 2 34.57 -5.81 -7.62
N LYS A 3 35.02 -5.20 -8.73
CA LYS A 3 36.40 -5.39 -9.24
C LYS A 3 37.49 -4.62 -8.49
N LYS A 4 37.14 -3.60 -7.69
CA LYS A 4 38.13 -2.77 -6.96
C LYS A 4 38.58 -3.39 -5.63
N ILE A 5 37.79 -4.31 -5.05
CA ILE A 5 38.10 -4.92 -3.74
C ILE A 5 39.01 -6.15 -3.89
N GLU A 6 38.92 -6.88 -5.01
CA GLU A 6 39.83 -8.00 -5.31
C GLU A 6 41.30 -7.59 -5.33
N LYS A 7 41.60 -6.32 -5.64
CA LYS A 7 42.97 -5.78 -5.68
C LYS A 7 43.56 -5.43 -4.31
N LEU A 8 42.78 -5.47 -3.24
CA LEU A 8 43.15 -4.98 -1.90
C LEU A 8 43.53 -6.08 -0.90
N PHE A 9 43.22 -7.35 -1.18
CA PHE A 9 43.44 -8.47 -0.27
C PHE A 9 44.18 -9.62 -0.96
N LYS A 10 45.21 -10.17 -0.32
CA LYS A 10 46.06 -11.24 -0.86
C LYS A 10 45.35 -12.60 -0.97
N SER A 11 44.32 -12.84 -0.14
CA SER A 11 43.55 -14.08 -0.16
C SER A 11 42.07 -13.86 0.22
N TYR A 12 41.20 -14.78 -0.20
CA TYR A 12 39.79 -14.80 0.20
C TYR A 12 39.63 -14.89 1.73
N ARG A 13 40.52 -15.61 2.41
CA ARG A 13 40.57 -15.68 3.87
C ARG A 13 40.82 -14.32 4.51
N ASP A 14 41.70 -13.50 3.92
CA ASP A 14 41.99 -12.15 4.42
C ASP A 14 40.79 -11.22 4.26
N GLN A 15 40.01 -11.40 3.18
CA GLN A 15 38.74 -10.68 3.00
C GLN A 15 37.75 -11.01 4.12
N LEU A 16 37.61 -12.29 4.48
CA LEU A 16 36.71 -12.72 5.57
C LEU A 16 37.16 -12.20 6.94
N LEU A 17 38.47 -12.21 7.22
CA LEU A 17 39.02 -11.67 8.47
C LEU A 17 38.84 -10.15 8.56
N HIS A 18 39.06 -9.45 7.46
CA HIS A 18 38.83 -8.00 7.39
C HIS A 18 37.35 -7.66 7.61
N LEU A 19 36.46 -8.43 6.99
CA LEU A 19 35.01 -8.29 7.18
C LEU A 19 34.63 -8.53 8.65
N ALA A 20 35.12 -9.62 9.25
CA ALA A 20 34.87 -9.92 10.66
C ALA A 20 35.38 -8.81 11.60
N LYS A 21 36.49 -8.15 11.24
CA LYS A 21 37.04 -7.01 11.99
C LYS A 21 36.18 -5.75 11.86
N ILE A 22 35.73 -5.41 10.65
CA ILE A 22 34.85 -4.25 10.40
C ILE A 22 33.54 -4.38 11.17
N TYR A 23 32.92 -5.57 11.10
CA TYR A 23 31.63 -5.82 11.72
C TYR A 23 31.74 -6.26 13.18
N GLY A 24 32.95 -6.32 13.74
CA GLY A 24 33.18 -6.50 15.16
C GLY A 24 32.82 -7.89 15.72
N VAL A 25 32.88 -8.95 14.91
CA VAL A 25 32.51 -10.31 15.32
C VAL A 25 33.38 -10.80 16.48
N VAL A 26 32.77 -11.01 17.65
CA VAL A 26 33.45 -11.26 18.93
C VAL A 26 34.17 -12.61 18.92
N GLU A 27 33.57 -13.61 18.30
CA GLU A 27 34.12 -14.96 18.16
C GLU A 27 35.40 -14.95 17.32
N VAL A 28 35.51 -14.11 16.29
CA VAL A 28 36.76 -14.05 15.51
C VAL A 28 37.87 -13.36 16.32
N LYS A 29 37.53 -12.39 17.19
CA LYS A 29 38.48 -11.71 18.09
C LYS A 29 39.01 -12.63 19.18
N SER A 30 38.20 -13.52 19.75
CA SER A 30 38.64 -14.46 20.79
C SER A 30 39.62 -15.49 20.22
N TYR A 31 39.36 -15.99 19.01
CA TYR A 31 40.26 -16.92 18.33
C TYR A 31 41.56 -16.27 17.88
N ALA A 32 41.57 -14.98 17.54
CA ALA A 32 42.80 -14.25 17.24
C ALA A 32 43.76 -14.13 18.44
N ARG A 33 43.24 -14.24 19.69
CA ARG A 33 44.03 -14.22 20.93
C ARG A 33 44.50 -15.61 21.36
N SER A 34 43.79 -16.66 20.94
CA SER A 34 44.25 -18.05 21.08
C SER A 34 45.21 -18.38 19.94
N SER A 35 46.25 -19.18 20.15
CA SER A 35 47.17 -19.61 19.07
C SER A 35 46.52 -20.48 17.96
N LYS A 36 45.19 -20.61 17.93
CA LYS A 36 44.42 -21.43 16.99
C LYS A 36 43.90 -20.61 15.80
N ARG A 37 44.13 -21.11 14.57
CA ARG A 37 43.67 -20.46 13.33
C ARG A 37 42.32 -21.01 12.88
N LEU A 38 41.35 -20.13 12.67
CA LEU A 38 40.07 -20.47 12.04
C LEU A 38 40.26 -20.78 10.55
N THR A 39 39.61 -21.85 10.09
CA THR A 39 39.54 -22.21 8.66
C THR A 39 38.59 -21.29 7.90
N ILE A 40 38.66 -21.30 6.57
CA ILE A 40 37.79 -20.47 5.71
C ILE A 40 36.31 -20.79 5.99
N SER A 41 35.93 -22.07 6.04
CA SER A 41 34.56 -22.49 6.31
C SER A 41 34.06 -22.06 7.70
N GLN A 42 34.94 -22.08 8.70
CA GLN A 42 34.58 -21.59 10.05
C GLN A 42 34.37 -20.08 10.07
N LEU A 43 35.19 -19.32 9.35
CA LEU A 43 35.03 -17.87 9.20
C LEU A 43 33.74 -17.51 8.45
N GLU A 44 33.42 -18.24 7.39
CA GLU A 44 32.16 -18.08 6.65
C GLU A 44 30.94 -18.33 7.54
N LEU A 45 30.94 -19.43 8.29
CA LEU A 45 29.88 -19.76 9.24
C LEU A 45 29.68 -18.68 10.30
N LEU A 46 30.77 -18.15 10.86
CA LEU A 46 30.69 -17.07 11.86
C LEU A 46 30.13 -15.77 11.28
N LEU A 47 30.49 -15.43 10.04
CA LEU A 47 29.97 -14.25 9.36
C LEU A 47 28.48 -14.40 8.99
N ILE A 48 28.07 -15.58 8.51
CA ILE A 48 26.66 -15.90 8.22
C ILE A 48 25.83 -15.85 9.50
N LYS A 49 26.31 -16.46 10.59
CA LYS A 49 25.63 -16.44 11.90
C LYS A 49 25.39 -15.01 12.39
N ASN A 50 26.30 -14.10 12.08
CA ASN A 50 26.20 -12.67 12.41
C ASN A 50 25.48 -11.85 11.30
N ARG A 51 24.85 -12.50 10.32
CA ARG A 51 24.12 -11.90 9.19
C ARG A 51 24.95 -10.97 8.31
N ILE A 52 26.24 -11.25 8.18
CA ILE A 52 27.16 -10.48 7.35
C ILE A 52 27.29 -11.17 5.99
N LYS A 53 27.08 -10.42 4.91
CA LYS A 53 27.13 -10.94 3.54
C LYS A 53 28.56 -11.28 3.13
N LEU A 54 28.78 -12.51 2.68
CA LEU A 54 30.10 -12.99 2.26
C LEU A 54 30.54 -12.38 0.90
N PRO A 55 31.85 -12.20 0.67
CA PRO A 55 32.40 -11.87 -0.64
C PRO A 55 32.18 -13.03 -1.62
N ILE A 56 32.05 -12.72 -2.91
CA ILE A 56 31.69 -13.69 -3.95
C ILE A 56 32.87 -14.65 -4.20
N ASN A 57 32.69 -15.94 -3.92
CA ASN A 57 33.64 -17.00 -4.26
C ASN A 57 32.89 -18.26 -4.77
N ARG A 58 33.35 -18.84 -5.89
CA ARG A 58 32.69 -19.96 -6.59
C ARG A 58 32.66 -21.28 -5.79
N SER A 59 33.37 -21.41 -4.67
CA SER A 59 33.36 -22.62 -3.84
C SER A 59 32.31 -22.62 -2.71
N SER A 60 31.90 -21.45 -2.21
CA SER A 60 30.98 -21.33 -1.07
C SER A 60 29.50 -21.54 -1.43
N ASP A 61 29.14 -21.32 -2.70
CA ASP A 61 27.76 -21.47 -3.20
C ASP A 61 27.21 -22.90 -3.04
N LYS A 62 28.07 -23.92 -3.10
CA LYS A 62 27.66 -25.33 -3.01
C LYS A 62 27.33 -25.76 -1.57
N ALA A 63 28.00 -25.17 -0.58
CA ALA A 63 27.73 -25.43 0.84
C ALA A 63 26.50 -24.65 1.32
N LEU A 64 26.36 -23.39 0.90
CA LEU A 64 25.19 -22.54 1.14
C LEU A 64 23.92 -23.17 0.56
N ALA A 65 23.95 -23.61 -0.70
CA ALA A 65 22.82 -24.26 -1.34
C ALA A 65 22.39 -25.54 -0.61
N LYS A 66 23.33 -26.34 -0.09
CA LYS A 66 23.04 -27.58 0.64
C LYS A 66 22.41 -27.31 2.01
N GLN A 67 22.84 -26.23 2.68
CA GLN A 67 22.30 -25.84 3.99
C GLN A 67 20.92 -25.18 3.85
N GLU A 68 20.75 -24.25 2.91
CA GLU A 68 19.45 -23.65 2.58
C GLU A 68 18.41 -24.71 2.17
N LEU A 69 18.82 -25.71 1.37
CA LEU A 69 17.93 -26.82 1.01
C LEU A 69 17.49 -27.66 2.22
N ARG A 70 18.38 -27.90 3.19
CA ARG A 70 18.03 -28.64 4.41
C ARG A 70 17.08 -27.85 5.29
N GLU A 71 17.39 -26.58 5.56
CA GLU A 71 16.52 -25.72 6.38
C GLU A 71 15.13 -25.58 5.75
N ASN A 72 15.06 -25.29 4.44
CA ASN A 72 13.79 -25.16 3.71
C ASN A 72 13.00 -26.48 3.65
N SER A 73 13.68 -27.64 3.57
CA SER A 73 13.01 -28.94 3.57
C SER A 73 12.34 -29.25 4.92
N ILE A 74 12.98 -28.90 6.03
CA ILE A 74 12.46 -29.12 7.39
C ILE A 74 11.29 -28.18 7.67
N THR A 75 11.41 -26.90 7.31
CA THR A 75 10.32 -25.92 7.49
C THR A 75 9.12 -26.30 6.63
N ASN A 76 9.32 -26.72 5.38
CA ASN A 76 8.23 -27.14 4.50
C ASN A 76 7.55 -28.43 4.98
N MET A 77 8.30 -29.37 5.55
CA MET A 77 7.73 -30.57 6.17
C MET A 77 6.87 -30.23 7.40
N GLY A 78 7.33 -29.32 8.25
CA GLY A 78 6.54 -28.83 9.40
C GLY A 78 5.25 -28.10 8.97
N LEU A 79 5.34 -27.25 7.94
CA LEU A 79 4.18 -26.57 7.37
C LEU A 79 3.17 -27.55 6.74
N ALA A 80 3.63 -28.58 6.05
CA ALA A 80 2.77 -29.61 5.46
C ALA A 80 2.00 -30.38 6.54
N ILE A 81 2.67 -30.79 7.62
CA ILE A 81 2.03 -31.44 8.76
C ILE A 81 1.01 -30.49 9.41
N GLY A 82 1.35 -29.21 9.60
CA GLY A 82 0.42 -28.21 10.12
C GLY A 82 -0.84 -28.03 9.26
N VAL A 83 -0.71 -28.06 7.93
CA VAL A 83 -1.86 -27.98 7.01
C VAL A 83 -2.74 -29.23 7.10
N ILE A 84 -2.15 -30.42 7.22
CA ILE A 84 -2.91 -31.67 7.37
C ILE A 84 -3.69 -31.67 8.68
N VAL A 85 -3.07 -31.24 9.79
CA VAL A 85 -3.74 -31.10 11.09
C VAL A 85 -4.86 -30.07 11.01
N PHE A 86 -4.62 -28.92 10.37
CA PHE A 86 -5.65 -27.89 10.19
C PHE A 86 -6.86 -28.39 9.38
N ILE A 87 -6.62 -29.12 8.29
CA ILE A 87 -7.69 -29.74 7.50
C ILE A 87 -8.45 -30.79 8.32
N GLY A 88 -7.75 -31.60 9.11
CA GLY A 88 -8.36 -32.54 10.06
C GLY A 88 -9.27 -31.84 11.07
N CYS A 89 -8.81 -30.75 11.67
CA CYS A 89 -9.60 -29.93 12.59
C CYS A 89 -10.86 -29.36 11.92
N LEU A 90 -10.79 -28.92 10.66
CA LEU A 90 -11.96 -28.42 9.93
C LEU A 90 -13.00 -29.52 9.66
N ILE A 91 -12.57 -30.76 9.42
CA ILE A 91 -13.47 -31.91 9.25
C ILE A 91 -14.16 -32.26 10.56
N VAL A 92 -13.40 -32.31 11.67
CA VAL A 92 -13.92 -32.61 13.01
C VAL A 92 -14.85 -31.49 13.53
N MET A 93 -14.59 -30.24 13.18
CA MET A 93 -15.46 -29.10 13.55
C MET A 93 -16.78 -29.04 12.77
N ARG A 94 -16.90 -29.76 11.64
CA ARG A 94 -18.07 -29.69 10.75
C ARG A 94 -19.42 -30.04 11.40
N PRO A 95 -19.54 -31.08 12.27
CA PRO A 95 -20.77 -31.38 12.99
C PRO A 95 -21.10 -30.29 14.03
N TYR A 96 -20.09 -29.76 14.71
CA TYR A 96 -20.26 -28.73 15.73
C TYR A 96 -20.74 -27.40 15.12
N ILE A 97 -20.16 -27.00 13.98
CA ILE A 97 -20.60 -25.83 13.22
C ILE A 97 -22.05 -26.00 12.74
N LYS A 98 -22.45 -27.19 12.29
CA LYS A 98 -23.87 -27.45 11.90
C LYS A 98 -24.82 -27.28 13.08
N ASN A 99 -24.46 -27.76 14.27
CA ASN A 99 -25.30 -27.64 15.46
C ASN A 99 -25.46 -26.18 15.90
N VAL A 100 -24.37 -25.41 15.97
CA VAL A 100 -24.40 -23.99 16.33
C VAL A 100 -25.14 -23.16 15.28
N VAL A 101 -24.93 -23.42 13.98
CA VAL A 101 -25.65 -22.69 12.92
C VAL A 101 -27.15 -23.01 12.91
N ASN A 102 -27.54 -24.22 13.29
CA ASN A 102 -28.95 -24.56 13.45
C ASN A 102 -29.56 -23.90 14.68
N GLU A 103 -28.88 -23.90 15.84
CA GLU A 103 -29.32 -23.17 17.04
C GLU A 103 -29.48 -21.67 16.78
N VAL A 104 -28.50 -21.05 16.11
CA VAL A 104 -28.54 -19.63 15.76
C VAL A 104 -29.67 -19.36 14.76
N LYS A 105 -29.88 -20.20 13.73
CA LYS A 105 -31.01 -20.05 12.81
C LYS A 105 -32.36 -20.20 13.51
N PHE A 106 -32.49 -21.12 14.47
CA PHE A 106 -33.71 -21.27 15.26
C PHE A 106 -33.97 -20.06 16.17
N ASN A 107 -32.93 -19.48 16.78
CA ASN A 107 -33.04 -18.29 17.62
C ASN A 107 -33.39 -17.03 16.81
N TYR A 108 -32.76 -16.81 15.65
CA TYR A 108 -33.09 -15.68 14.77
C TYR A 108 -34.52 -15.76 14.22
N VAL A 109 -34.96 -16.96 13.84
CA VAL A 109 -36.35 -17.17 13.38
C VAL A 109 -37.33 -16.97 14.55
N ALA A 110 -37.02 -17.47 15.76
CA ALA A 110 -37.85 -17.25 16.94
C ALA A 110 -37.96 -15.77 17.34
N ASP A 111 -36.89 -14.98 17.17
CA ASP A 111 -36.90 -13.53 17.41
C ASP A 111 -37.70 -12.76 16.33
N GLU A 112 -37.68 -13.20 15.07
CA GLU A 112 -38.53 -12.66 14.00
C GLU A 112 -40.03 -12.95 14.26
N TYR A 113 -40.39 -14.13 14.79
CA TYR A 113 -41.76 -14.45 15.17
C TYR A 113 -42.23 -13.73 16.45
N LYS A 114 -41.33 -13.44 17.40
CA LYS A 114 -41.66 -12.64 18.61
C LYS A 114 -41.82 -11.16 18.29
N THR A 115 -41.04 -10.60 17.37
CA THR A 115 -41.12 -9.17 16.99
C THR A 115 -42.32 -8.84 16.10
N ALA A 116 -42.90 -9.82 15.39
CA ALA A 116 -44.09 -9.62 14.56
C ALA A 116 -45.43 -9.57 15.33
N LYS A 117 -45.49 -10.05 16.58
CA LYS A 117 -46.76 -10.15 17.36
C LYS A 117 -47.05 -9.02 18.36
N VAL A 118 -46.19 -8.02 18.52
CA VAL A 118 -46.40 -6.94 19.51
C VAL A 118 -46.22 -5.55 18.88
N LYS A 119 -47.25 -5.07 18.18
CA LYS A 119 -47.47 -3.62 17.97
C LYS A 119 -48.96 -3.29 17.97
N SER A 120 -49.50 -3.00 19.16
CA SER A 120 -50.66 -2.13 19.30
C SER A 120 -50.64 -1.33 20.62
N LYS A 121 -50.53 -0.01 20.47
CA LYS A 121 -51.02 1.11 21.31
C LYS A 121 -50.48 1.36 22.74
N LYS A 122 -49.83 2.54 22.82
CA LYS A 122 -50.09 3.73 23.68
C LYS A 122 -49.42 3.91 25.07
N THR A 123 -48.68 5.03 25.12
CA THR A 123 -48.53 6.09 26.16
C THR A 123 -47.53 5.97 27.32
N GLU A 124 -46.77 7.08 27.45
CA GLU A 124 -46.28 7.76 28.67
C GLU A 124 -44.91 7.45 29.33
N ASN A 125 -44.04 8.47 29.19
CA ASN A 125 -43.13 9.12 30.15
C ASN A 125 -42.02 8.38 30.94
N LYS A 126 -40.79 8.90 30.70
CA LYS A 126 -39.63 9.13 31.61
C LYS A 126 -39.00 7.93 32.36
N LYS A 127 -37.76 7.58 31.98
CA LYS A 127 -36.52 7.96 32.71
C LYS A 127 -35.27 7.34 32.07
N LYS A 128 -34.14 8.02 32.30
CA LYS A 128 -32.77 7.72 31.91
C LYS A 128 -32.35 6.28 32.27
N GLN A 129 -31.61 5.64 31.38
CA GLN A 129 -30.55 4.71 31.74
C GLN A 129 -29.45 4.70 30.67
N GLU A 130 -28.24 4.90 31.16
CA GLU A 130 -26.98 4.93 30.43
C GLU A 130 -26.74 3.59 29.72
N LYS A 131 -26.31 3.65 28.45
CA LYS A 131 -25.77 2.49 27.74
C LYS A 131 -24.26 2.61 27.69
N GLN A 132 -23.61 1.69 28.40
CA GLN A 132 -22.18 1.40 28.29
C GLN A 132 -21.78 1.20 26.82
N GLU A 133 -20.82 1.99 26.38
CA GLU A 133 -20.07 1.75 25.14
C GLU A 133 -19.25 0.47 25.31
N GLU A 134 -19.51 -0.53 24.46
CA GLU A 134 -18.65 -1.70 24.31
C GLU A 134 -17.24 -1.24 23.90
N ARG A 135 -16.30 -1.48 24.82
CA ARG A 135 -14.86 -1.36 24.61
C ARG A 135 -14.44 -2.46 23.65
N GLU A 136 -14.27 -2.14 22.36
CA GLU A 136 -13.46 -2.97 21.47
C GLU A 136 -12.00 -2.94 21.95
N GLU A 137 -11.52 -4.08 22.43
CA GLU A 137 -10.13 -4.31 22.83
C GLU A 137 -9.17 -4.06 21.67
N GLN A 138 -8.09 -3.34 22.00
CA GLN A 138 -7.08 -2.86 21.06
C GLN A 138 -6.03 -3.97 20.84
N PRO A 139 -5.68 -4.29 19.59
CA PRO A 139 -4.40 -4.91 19.32
C PRO A 139 -3.33 -3.81 19.23
N ASP A 140 -2.32 -3.91 20.08
CA ASP A 140 -1.15 -3.04 20.11
C ASP A 140 -0.46 -2.94 18.75
N LEU A 141 -0.18 -1.71 18.32
CA LEU A 141 0.51 -1.35 17.06
C LEU A 141 2.03 -1.37 17.22
N GLU A 142 2.60 -2.42 17.82
CA GLU A 142 4.04 -2.46 18.13
C GLU A 142 4.92 -3.24 17.15
N ASN A 143 4.38 -3.84 16.08
CA ASN A 143 5.22 -4.58 15.13
C ASN A 143 5.00 -4.17 13.67
N ASP A 144 5.46 -2.96 13.34
CA ASP A 144 5.46 -2.42 11.98
C ASP A 144 6.83 -2.66 11.31
N ASN A 145 6.97 -3.78 10.59
CA ASN A 145 8.16 -4.11 9.78
C ASN A 145 8.40 -3.15 8.58
N THR A 146 7.86 -1.93 8.61
CA THR A 146 8.04 -0.96 7.52
C THR A 146 9.24 -0.05 7.75
N VAL A 147 10.29 -0.27 6.96
CA VAL A 147 11.51 0.54 6.97
C VAL A 147 11.32 1.76 6.06
N SER A 148 11.51 2.96 6.61
CA SER A 148 11.65 4.20 5.82
C SER A 148 13.12 4.36 5.42
N LEU A 149 13.38 4.44 4.11
CA LEU A 149 14.70 4.77 3.57
C LEU A 149 14.95 6.28 3.70
N ASN A 150 16.20 6.70 3.85
CA ASN A 150 16.55 8.12 3.78
C ASN A 150 16.47 8.61 2.31
N ALA A 151 16.49 9.94 2.12
CA ALA A 151 16.23 10.55 0.82
C ALA A 151 17.32 10.20 -0.21
N GLU A 152 18.58 10.25 0.21
CA GLU A 152 19.74 9.93 -0.63
C GLU A 152 19.77 8.46 -1.05
N THR A 153 19.52 7.52 -0.12
CA THR A 153 19.43 6.08 -0.44
C THR A 153 18.28 5.80 -1.39
N THR A 154 17.15 6.50 -1.20
CA THR A 154 16.01 6.38 -2.11
C THR A 154 16.34 6.88 -3.51
N GLU A 155 17.05 8.01 -3.62
CA GLU A 155 17.52 8.54 -4.89
C GLU A 155 18.52 7.60 -5.57
N ASN A 156 19.50 7.08 -4.81
CA ASN A 156 20.48 6.12 -5.29
C ASN A 156 19.82 4.82 -5.77
N LEU A 157 18.84 4.29 -5.02
CA LEU A 157 18.04 3.14 -5.44
C LEU A 157 17.36 3.37 -6.80
N PHE A 158 16.77 4.55 -7.00
CA PHE A 158 16.14 4.88 -8.28
C PHE A 158 17.17 5.02 -9.40
N ASN A 159 18.32 5.61 -9.12
CA ASN A 159 19.40 5.77 -10.10
C ASN A 159 19.99 4.42 -10.52
N ASP A 160 20.29 3.53 -9.55
CA ASP A 160 20.80 2.17 -9.80
C ASP A 160 19.83 1.33 -10.61
N LEU A 161 18.53 1.52 -10.37
CA LEU A 161 17.48 0.89 -11.14
C LEU A 161 17.22 1.62 -12.47
N GLY A 162 17.95 2.68 -12.85
CA GLY A 162 17.73 3.41 -14.09
C GLY A 162 16.32 4.04 -14.20
N TYR A 163 15.74 4.42 -13.06
CA TYR A 163 14.43 5.06 -12.97
C TYR A 163 14.58 6.58 -12.82
N ASN A 164 14.27 7.29 -13.91
CA ASN A 164 14.38 8.73 -13.98
C ASN A 164 13.17 9.35 -14.71
N LEU A 165 12.77 10.56 -14.31
CA LEU A 165 11.57 11.20 -14.85
C LEU A 165 11.76 11.67 -16.30
N LYS A 166 13.00 11.97 -16.74
CA LYS A 166 13.26 12.34 -18.14
C LYS A 166 12.94 11.20 -19.09
N GLY A 167 13.37 9.98 -18.76
CA GLY A 167 13.05 8.77 -19.49
C GLY A 167 11.55 8.50 -19.49
N VAL A 168 10.87 8.66 -18.35
CA VAL A 168 9.40 8.50 -18.28
C VAL A 168 8.69 9.49 -19.20
N ARG A 169 9.10 10.76 -19.22
CA ARG A 169 8.58 11.77 -20.16
C ARG A 169 8.83 11.40 -21.63
N ALA A 170 9.96 10.76 -21.91
CA ALA A 170 10.30 10.22 -23.23
C ALA A 170 9.60 8.89 -23.56
N GLY A 171 8.68 8.40 -22.72
CA GLY A 171 7.89 7.18 -22.97
C GLY A 171 8.43 5.91 -22.31
N GLN A 172 9.50 5.99 -21.51
CA GLN A 172 9.96 4.87 -20.69
C GLN A 172 8.87 4.44 -19.70
N LYS A 173 8.63 3.13 -19.61
CA LYS A 173 7.69 2.59 -18.62
C LYS A 173 8.19 2.83 -17.19
N VAL A 174 7.27 3.25 -16.32
CA VAL A 174 7.53 3.52 -14.91
C VAL A 174 7.84 2.22 -14.17
N LYS A 175 8.93 2.19 -13.40
CA LYS A 175 9.30 1.00 -12.64
C LYS A 175 8.37 0.81 -11.42
N PRO A 176 7.85 -0.40 -11.17
CA PRO A 176 6.90 -0.66 -10.09
C PRO A 176 7.61 -0.80 -8.74
N ILE A 177 8.27 0.27 -8.31
CA ILE A 177 8.97 0.36 -7.03
C ILE A 177 8.01 1.00 -6.05
N TYR A 178 7.65 0.26 -5.00
CA TYR A 178 6.64 0.68 -4.02
C TYR A 178 7.27 0.87 -2.65
N LEU A 179 7.55 2.12 -2.30
CA LEU A 179 7.95 2.45 -0.94
C LEU A 179 6.75 2.40 -0.01
N THR A 180 6.96 1.90 1.20
CA THR A 180 5.94 1.83 2.25
C THR A 180 5.77 3.18 2.94
N LYS A 181 6.87 3.93 3.13
CA LYS A 181 6.91 5.25 3.79
C LYS A 181 7.73 6.24 2.97
N LEU A 182 7.47 7.53 3.15
CA LEU A 182 8.32 8.60 2.61
C LEU A 182 9.65 8.69 3.38
N PRO A 183 10.73 9.18 2.75
CA PRO A 183 11.95 9.52 3.47
C PRO A 183 11.72 10.65 4.47
N LYS A 184 12.12 10.44 5.73
CA LYS A 184 11.92 11.41 6.83
C LYS A 184 12.72 12.70 6.64
N ASP A 185 13.82 12.61 5.92
CA ASP A 185 14.80 13.66 5.63
C ASP A 185 14.58 14.32 4.25
N LEU A 186 13.39 14.21 3.65
CA LEU A 186 13.07 14.89 2.38
C LEU A 186 13.36 16.40 2.39
N ASN A 187 13.22 17.05 3.55
CA ASN A 187 13.55 18.47 3.72
C ASN A 187 15.06 18.77 3.69
N SER A 188 15.89 17.77 3.99
CA SER A 188 17.35 17.93 4.11
C SER A 188 18.06 17.92 2.74
N LEU A 189 17.35 17.65 1.64
CA LEU A 189 17.93 17.60 0.29
C LEU A 189 18.42 18.95 -0.26
N GLY A 190 18.06 20.08 0.39
CA GLY A 190 18.51 21.45 0.05
C GLY A 190 17.95 22.02 -1.26
N ASP A 191 17.95 21.23 -2.34
CA ASP A 191 17.43 21.60 -3.65
C ASP A 191 15.92 21.28 -3.77
N THR A 192 15.13 22.32 -3.97
CA THR A 192 13.68 22.21 -4.14
C THR A 192 13.30 21.34 -5.34
N ASN A 193 14.03 21.41 -6.45
CA ASN A 193 13.74 20.60 -7.64
C ASN A 193 14.06 19.13 -7.42
N LYS A 194 15.18 18.80 -6.74
CA LYS A 194 15.49 17.42 -6.35
C LYS A 194 14.40 16.83 -5.46
N LYS A 195 13.95 17.59 -4.46
CA LYS A 195 12.85 17.18 -3.58
C LYS A 195 11.56 16.86 -4.36
N ARG A 196 11.15 17.77 -5.25
CA ARG A 196 9.95 17.57 -6.09
C ARG A 196 10.08 16.35 -6.99
N ASN A 197 11.23 16.19 -7.65
CA ASN A 197 11.49 15.05 -8.53
C ASN A 197 11.48 13.73 -7.75
N LEU A 198 12.12 13.68 -6.58
CA LEU A 198 12.12 12.48 -5.73
C LEU A 198 10.70 12.14 -5.27
N PHE A 199 9.93 13.14 -4.83
CA PHE A 199 8.52 12.96 -4.46
C PHE A 199 7.68 12.37 -5.61
N ILE A 200 7.80 12.93 -6.82
CA ILE A 200 7.12 12.40 -8.01
C ILE A 200 7.58 10.97 -8.30
N LYS A 201 8.89 10.68 -8.25
CA LYS A 201 9.42 9.34 -8.48
C LYS A 201 8.80 8.31 -7.52
N ILE A 202 8.63 8.65 -6.24
CA ILE A 202 8.05 7.76 -5.22
C ILE A 202 6.55 7.50 -5.49
N LEU A 203 5.79 8.53 -5.83
CA LEU A 203 4.33 8.46 -5.92
C LEU A 203 3.80 7.97 -7.26
N LEU A 204 4.49 8.30 -8.35
CA LEU A 204 4.07 7.94 -9.71
C LEU A 204 3.76 6.43 -9.86
N PRO A 205 4.61 5.47 -9.44
CA PRO A 205 4.29 4.04 -9.56
C PRO A 205 3.07 3.64 -8.72
N LEU A 206 2.88 4.23 -7.53
CA LEU A 206 1.73 3.94 -6.67
C LEU A 206 0.42 4.42 -7.31
N ILE A 207 0.43 5.62 -7.91
CA ILE A 207 -0.71 6.17 -8.63
C ILE A 207 -1.01 5.32 -9.87
N LEU A 208 -0.01 4.95 -10.66
CA LEU A 208 -0.22 4.13 -11.84
C LEU A 208 -0.75 2.73 -11.49
N ASP A 209 -0.23 2.08 -10.44
CA ASP A 209 -0.71 0.76 -10.00
C ASP A 209 -2.20 0.78 -9.64
N GLU A 210 -2.65 1.75 -8.85
CA GLU A 210 -4.07 1.83 -8.50
C GLU A 210 -4.94 2.25 -9.70
N ASN A 211 -4.43 3.04 -10.66
CA ASN A 211 -5.17 3.33 -11.91
C ASN A 211 -5.28 2.09 -12.81
N ASN A 212 -4.23 1.27 -12.87
CA ASN A 212 -4.22 0.03 -13.62
C ASN A 212 -5.27 -0.95 -13.06
N LYS A 213 -5.36 -1.09 -11.73
CA LYS A 213 -6.40 -1.91 -11.10
C LYS A 213 -7.81 -1.43 -11.45
N ILE A 214 -8.06 -0.13 -11.37
CA ILE A 214 -9.37 0.43 -11.76
C ILE A 214 -9.64 0.15 -13.25
N THR A 215 -8.63 0.27 -14.11
CA THR A 215 -8.76 0.00 -15.55
C THR A 215 -9.05 -1.47 -15.82
N GLU A 216 -8.40 -2.39 -15.12
CA GLU A 216 -8.65 -3.84 -15.20
C GLU A 216 -10.04 -4.20 -14.70
N ASP A 217 -10.46 -3.65 -13.56
CA ASP A 217 -11.82 -3.81 -13.04
C ASP A 217 -12.86 -3.27 -14.01
N ARG A 218 -12.60 -2.11 -14.63
CA ARG A 218 -13.49 -1.52 -15.63
C ARG A 218 -13.59 -2.41 -16.86
N LYS A 219 -12.47 -2.95 -17.37
CA LYS A 219 -12.49 -3.93 -18.46
C LYS A 219 -13.33 -5.17 -18.10
N LYS A 220 -13.20 -5.66 -16.87
CA LYS A 220 -14.02 -6.77 -16.37
C LYS A 220 -15.50 -6.39 -16.28
N LEU A 221 -15.83 -5.19 -15.79
CA LEU A 221 -17.19 -4.68 -15.73
C LEU A 221 -17.84 -4.68 -17.12
N PHE A 222 -17.20 -4.10 -18.13
CA PHE A 222 -17.76 -4.08 -19.49
C PHE A 222 -17.90 -5.48 -20.10
N LYS A 223 -16.96 -6.40 -19.81
CA LYS A 223 -17.11 -7.81 -20.21
C LYS A 223 -18.33 -8.48 -19.57
N ILE A 224 -18.65 -8.15 -18.32
CA ILE A 224 -19.84 -8.66 -17.62
C ILE A 224 -21.11 -8.04 -18.20
N LEU A 225 -21.10 -6.73 -18.47
CA LEU A 225 -22.25 -6.01 -19.02
C LEU A 225 -22.63 -6.44 -20.44
N ASN A 226 -21.67 -6.95 -21.22
CA ASN A 226 -21.92 -7.44 -22.59
C ASN A 226 -22.44 -8.89 -22.64
N LYS A 227 -22.73 -9.51 -21.49
CA LYS A 227 -23.26 -10.88 -21.40
C LYS A 227 -24.75 -10.88 -21.09
N ASN A 228 -25.46 -11.87 -21.63
CA ASN A 228 -26.86 -12.14 -21.29
C ASN A 228 -27.00 -12.76 -19.89
N PHE A 229 -26.04 -13.59 -19.47
CA PHE A 229 -26.04 -14.26 -18.17
C PHE A 229 -24.69 -14.13 -17.47
N ASN A 230 -24.75 -13.82 -16.17
CA ASN A 230 -23.58 -13.66 -15.32
C ASN A 230 -23.37 -14.89 -14.44
N THR A 231 -22.12 -15.37 -14.39
CA THR A 231 -21.71 -16.46 -13.50
C THR A 231 -21.88 -16.06 -12.02
N VAL A 232 -21.94 -17.05 -11.12
CA VAL A 232 -21.97 -16.79 -9.67
C VAL A 232 -20.78 -15.90 -9.24
N GLY A 233 -19.57 -16.19 -9.76
CA GLY A 233 -18.38 -15.40 -9.48
C GLY A 233 -18.47 -13.95 -9.96
N GLU A 234 -19.10 -13.70 -11.11
CA GLU A 234 -19.33 -12.34 -11.61
C GLU A 234 -20.36 -11.58 -10.76
N ARG A 235 -21.43 -12.24 -10.32
CA ARG A 235 -22.42 -11.65 -9.40
C ARG A 235 -21.80 -11.29 -8.05
N VAL A 236 -20.98 -12.18 -7.48
CA VAL A 236 -20.23 -11.91 -6.24
C VAL A 236 -19.25 -10.76 -6.45
N TRP A 237 -18.53 -10.74 -7.57
CA TRP A 237 -17.62 -9.65 -7.90
C TRP A 237 -18.36 -8.31 -8.03
N LEU A 238 -19.49 -8.26 -8.74
CA LEU A 238 -20.34 -7.06 -8.84
C LEU A 238 -20.80 -6.58 -7.47
N LYS A 239 -21.34 -7.48 -6.62
CA LYS A 239 -21.76 -7.15 -5.25
C LYS A 239 -20.61 -6.52 -4.44
N LYS A 240 -19.39 -7.04 -4.58
CA LYS A 240 -18.20 -6.46 -3.95
C LYS A 240 -17.88 -5.07 -4.49
N ARG A 241 -17.97 -4.85 -5.81
CA ARG A 241 -17.73 -3.53 -6.43
C ARG A 241 -18.81 -2.52 -6.05
N PHE A 242 -20.08 -2.88 -5.99
CA PHE A 242 -21.15 -2.00 -5.51
C PHE A 242 -20.89 -1.54 -4.07
N LYS A 243 -20.51 -2.47 -3.18
CA LYS A 243 -20.12 -2.13 -1.80
C LYS A 243 -18.91 -1.19 -1.75
N GLU A 244 -17.86 -1.50 -2.51
CA GLU A 244 -16.63 -0.69 -2.54
C GLU A 244 -16.88 0.73 -3.07
N TYR A 245 -17.70 0.85 -4.11
CA TYR A 245 -18.06 2.14 -4.72
C TYR A 245 -19.27 2.81 -4.06
N LYS A 246 -19.79 2.28 -2.94
CA LYS A 246 -20.90 2.83 -2.15
C LYS A 246 -22.18 3.04 -2.95
N ILE A 247 -22.63 1.99 -3.65
CA ILE A 247 -23.84 1.98 -4.49
C ILE A 247 -24.79 0.94 -3.92
N ASP A 248 -25.81 1.39 -3.20
CA ASP A 248 -26.71 0.50 -2.44
C ASP A 248 -27.85 -0.07 -3.29
N ASP A 249 -28.28 0.66 -4.32
CA ASP A 249 -29.36 0.30 -5.25
C ASP A 249 -28.91 -0.65 -6.38
N GLY A 250 -27.61 -0.96 -6.47
CA GLY A 250 -27.07 -1.81 -7.53
C GLY A 250 -27.08 -1.17 -8.93
N ASP A 251 -27.16 0.16 -9.02
CA ASP A 251 -27.19 0.87 -10.30
C ASP A 251 -25.84 0.74 -11.05
N LEU A 252 -25.89 0.03 -12.19
CA LEU A 252 -24.73 -0.21 -13.05
C LEU A 252 -24.21 1.07 -13.74
N SER A 253 -25.07 2.04 -14.02
CA SER A 253 -24.68 3.33 -14.60
C SER A 253 -23.87 4.13 -13.59
N LYS A 254 -24.31 4.17 -12.32
CA LYS A 254 -23.50 4.74 -11.22
C LYS A 254 -22.17 4.02 -11.08
N LEU A 255 -22.15 2.69 -11.17
CA LEU A 255 -20.91 1.91 -11.06
C LEU A 255 -19.95 2.23 -12.21
N LYS A 256 -20.44 2.31 -13.45
CA LYS A 256 -19.66 2.72 -14.63
C LYS A 256 -19.06 4.12 -14.45
N MET A 257 -19.81 5.06 -13.90
CA MET A 257 -19.32 6.43 -13.69
C MET A 257 -18.28 6.52 -12.55
N ARG A 258 -18.51 5.79 -11.44
CA ARG A 258 -17.63 5.78 -10.27
C ARG A 258 -16.33 4.98 -10.49
N MET A 259 -16.38 3.87 -11.23
CA MET A 259 -15.23 3.00 -11.52
C MET A 259 -14.39 3.53 -12.70
N ASP A 260 -13.66 4.62 -12.48
CA ASP A 260 -12.73 5.17 -13.47
C ASP A 260 -11.48 5.79 -12.82
N ILE A 261 -10.43 5.95 -13.61
CA ILE A 261 -9.13 6.43 -13.19
C ILE A 261 -9.19 7.89 -12.74
N ILE A 262 -8.26 8.26 -11.86
CA ILE A 262 -7.96 9.68 -11.57
C ILE A 262 -6.73 10.07 -12.41
N PRO A 263 -6.74 11.19 -13.14
CA PRO A 263 -5.56 11.68 -13.85
C PRO A 263 -4.32 11.73 -12.94
N VAL A 264 -3.18 11.33 -13.47
CA VAL A 264 -1.93 11.25 -12.71
C VAL A 264 -1.48 12.65 -12.30
N SER A 265 -1.66 13.62 -13.19
CA SER A 265 -1.39 15.04 -12.96
C SER A 265 -2.16 15.58 -11.76
N ILE A 266 -3.46 15.32 -11.67
CA ILE A 266 -4.31 15.71 -10.52
C ILE A 266 -3.82 15.04 -9.24
N ALA A 267 -3.62 13.72 -9.27
CA ALA A 267 -3.21 12.98 -8.08
C ALA A 267 -1.85 13.45 -7.55
N LEU A 268 -0.88 13.72 -8.43
CA LEU A 268 0.43 14.28 -8.04
C LEU A 268 0.29 15.71 -7.51
N ALA A 269 -0.52 16.56 -8.14
CA ALA A 269 -0.70 17.95 -7.74
C ALA A 269 -1.38 18.06 -6.37
N GLN A 270 -2.45 17.31 -6.14
CA GLN A 270 -3.13 17.27 -4.85
C GLN A 270 -2.21 16.66 -3.77
N ALA A 271 -1.53 15.56 -4.06
CA ALA A 271 -0.55 15.01 -3.11
C ALA A 271 0.52 16.04 -2.76
N ALA A 272 1.07 16.75 -3.74
CA ALA A 272 2.07 17.79 -3.52
C ALA A 272 1.53 18.95 -2.68
N ASN A 273 0.33 19.43 -2.97
CA ASN A 273 -0.31 20.51 -2.21
C ASN A 273 -0.61 20.10 -0.76
N GLU A 274 -1.33 18.99 -0.57
CA GLU A 274 -1.80 18.55 0.76
C GLU A 274 -0.65 18.10 1.67
N SER A 275 0.41 17.53 1.11
CA SER A 275 1.55 17.04 1.90
C SER A 275 2.74 18.00 1.94
N GLY A 276 2.67 19.14 1.26
CA GLY A 276 3.82 20.04 1.08
C GLY A 276 4.98 19.35 0.38
N TRP A 277 4.73 18.59 -0.69
CA TRP A 277 5.71 17.74 -1.37
C TRP A 277 6.31 16.64 -0.47
N GLY A 278 5.47 16.07 0.41
CA GLY A 278 5.81 14.94 1.27
C GLY A 278 6.48 15.34 2.59
N THR A 279 6.63 16.62 2.88
CA THR A 279 7.39 17.11 4.04
C THR A 279 6.51 17.38 5.26
N SER A 280 5.19 17.39 5.08
CA SER A 280 4.22 17.52 6.16
C SER A 280 4.38 16.39 7.18
N ARG A 281 4.25 16.71 8.47
CA ARG A 281 4.25 15.73 9.55
C ARG A 281 3.23 14.61 9.31
N PHE A 282 2.05 14.94 8.79
CA PHE A 282 1.01 13.96 8.50
C PHE A 282 1.41 12.98 7.39
N ALA A 283 2.15 13.45 6.39
CA ALA A 283 2.68 12.61 5.33
C ALA A 283 3.82 11.71 5.82
N LEU A 284 4.75 12.27 6.61
CA LEU A 284 5.92 11.53 7.12
C LEU A 284 5.57 10.51 8.21
N GLN A 285 4.67 10.85 9.13
CA GLN A 285 4.28 9.98 10.25
C GLN A 285 3.08 9.09 9.90
N GLY A 286 2.14 9.63 9.12
CA GLY A 286 0.86 9.00 8.86
C GLY A 286 0.68 8.45 7.46
N ASN A 287 1.66 8.60 6.56
CA ASN A 287 1.47 8.37 5.12
C ASN A 287 0.25 9.11 4.55
N ALA A 288 -0.19 10.20 5.19
CA ALA A 288 -1.40 10.94 4.84
C ALA A 288 -1.10 11.94 3.73
N LEU A 289 -1.03 11.46 2.48
CA LEU A 289 -0.61 12.28 1.34
C LEU A 289 -1.64 13.30 0.87
N PHE A 290 -2.92 13.09 1.20
CA PHE A 290 -4.06 13.78 0.57
C PHE A 290 -4.97 14.51 1.57
N GLY A 291 -4.57 14.68 2.83
CA GLY A 291 -5.32 15.49 3.80
C GLY A 291 -6.70 14.94 4.22
N GLN A 292 -6.98 13.65 4.01
CA GLN A 292 -8.30 13.08 4.27
C GLN A 292 -8.62 13.06 5.78
N TRP A 293 -9.81 13.55 6.16
CA TRP A 293 -10.26 13.59 7.55
C TRP A 293 -10.86 12.26 8.02
N THR A 294 -10.80 12.02 9.32
CA THR A 294 -11.50 10.94 10.04
C THR A 294 -11.97 11.42 11.40
N TRP A 295 -13.11 10.90 11.84
CA TRP A 295 -13.61 11.04 13.21
C TRP A 295 -13.27 9.82 14.08
N SER A 296 -12.60 8.82 13.51
CA SER A 296 -12.18 7.62 14.26
C SER A 296 -10.98 7.90 15.15
N LYS A 297 -10.76 7.01 16.13
CA LYS A 297 -9.58 7.08 17.02
C LYS A 297 -8.26 6.95 16.24
N LYS A 298 -8.25 6.28 15.08
CA LYS A 298 -7.08 5.97 14.22
C LYS A 298 -6.72 7.12 13.26
N GLY A 299 -6.41 8.29 13.81
CA GLY A 299 -5.95 9.45 13.06
C GLY A 299 -4.95 10.30 13.83
N ILE A 300 -4.23 11.17 13.13
CA ILE A 300 -3.26 12.10 13.72
C ILE A 300 -3.97 13.44 13.95
N SER A 301 -3.99 13.90 15.21
CA SER A 301 -4.55 15.21 15.57
C SER A 301 -3.62 16.36 15.14
N PRO A 302 -4.16 17.49 14.66
CA PRO A 302 -3.41 18.74 14.51
C PRO A 302 -2.78 19.20 15.84
N LYS A 303 -1.61 19.86 15.79
CA LYS A 303 -0.93 20.39 16.99
C LYS A 303 -1.69 21.52 17.67
N LYS A 304 -2.43 22.31 16.89
CA LYS A 304 -3.34 23.37 17.35
C LYS A 304 -4.72 23.02 16.82
N GLN A 305 -5.56 22.50 17.70
CA GLN A 305 -6.93 22.13 17.39
C GLN A 305 -7.84 23.06 18.19
N ASP A 306 -8.74 23.77 17.50
CA ASP A 306 -9.81 24.50 18.20
C ASP A 306 -10.57 23.47 19.06
N LYS A 307 -10.91 23.85 20.30
CA LYS A 307 -11.56 22.94 21.27
C LYS A 307 -12.83 22.27 20.71
N ASP A 308 -13.45 22.89 19.70
CA ASP A 308 -14.72 22.46 19.10
C ASP A 308 -14.56 21.60 17.83
N LYS A 309 -13.34 21.37 17.33
CA LYS A 309 -13.09 20.55 16.13
C LYS A 309 -12.54 19.20 16.55
N SER A 310 -13.31 18.11 16.41
CA SER A 310 -12.88 16.74 16.79
C SER A 310 -12.25 15.92 15.65
N HIS A 311 -12.17 16.46 14.44
CA HIS A 311 -11.66 15.72 13.28
C HIS A 311 -10.14 15.51 13.35
N LYS A 312 -9.68 14.33 12.91
CA LYS A 312 -8.26 13.96 12.80
C LYS A 312 -7.89 13.71 11.34
N ILE A 313 -6.60 13.69 11.03
CA ILE A 313 -6.12 13.29 9.70
C ILE A 313 -5.95 11.76 9.67
N LEU A 314 -6.47 11.10 8.63
CA LEU A 314 -6.32 9.65 8.44
C LEU A 314 -4.84 9.24 8.43
N GLN A 315 -4.55 8.12 9.08
CA GLN A 315 -3.24 7.48 9.04
C GLN A 315 -3.31 6.18 8.25
N PHE A 316 -2.26 5.90 7.49
CA PHE A 316 -2.10 4.70 6.66
C PHE A 316 -0.79 3.98 6.99
N GLN A 317 -0.85 2.65 7.02
CA GLN A 317 0.34 1.82 7.24
C GLN A 317 1.35 1.94 6.08
N VAL A 318 0.84 2.08 4.85
CA VAL A 318 1.68 2.23 3.63
C VAL A 318 1.14 3.31 2.70
N LEU A 319 2.03 3.99 1.96
CA LEU A 319 1.67 5.03 0.98
C LEU A 319 0.63 4.56 -0.04
N LYS A 320 0.70 3.30 -0.47
CA LYS A 320 -0.27 2.69 -1.39
C LYS A 320 -1.71 2.75 -0.87
N ALA A 321 -1.90 2.58 0.44
CA ALA A 321 -3.22 2.64 1.06
C ALA A 321 -3.77 4.07 1.05
N SER A 322 -2.92 5.08 1.23
CA SER A 322 -3.31 6.49 1.11
C SER A 322 -3.76 6.82 -0.32
N VAL A 323 -3.00 6.39 -1.34
CA VAL A 323 -3.38 6.59 -2.76
C VAL A 323 -4.70 5.91 -3.08
N ARG A 324 -4.92 4.67 -2.60
CA ARG A 324 -6.20 3.96 -2.79
C ARG A 324 -7.37 4.69 -2.13
N ALA A 325 -7.21 5.11 -0.88
CA ALA A 325 -8.26 5.81 -0.14
C ALA A 325 -8.62 7.15 -0.79
N TYR A 326 -7.63 7.89 -1.31
CA TYR A 326 -7.83 9.13 -2.06
C TYR A 326 -8.65 8.89 -3.35
N LYS A 327 -8.27 7.90 -4.16
CA LYS A 327 -9.00 7.59 -5.40
C LYS A 327 -10.42 7.13 -5.13
N ASN A 328 -10.62 6.30 -4.11
CA ASN A 328 -11.96 5.87 -3.70
C ASN A 328 -12.79 7.06 -3.22
N ASN A 329 -12.20 8.04 -2.52
CA ASN A 329 -12.91 9.24 -2.13
C ASN A 329 -13.42 10.04 -3.33
N LEU A 330 -12.55 10.37 -4.30
CA LEU A 330 -12.96 11.07 -5.53
C LEU A 330 -14.00 10.28 -6.34
N ASN A 331 -13.89 8.95 -6.34
CA ASN A 331 -14.80 8.09 -7.08
C ASN A 331 -16.12 7.80 -6.37
N THR A 332 -16.29 8.09 -5.08
CA THR A 332 -17.50 7.70 -4.33
C THR A 332 -18.22 8.87 -3.66
N HIS A 333 -17.50 9.88 -3.19
CA HIS A 333 -18.07 10.94 -2.37
C HIS A 333 -18.97 11.88 -3.19
N ASN A 334 -20.10 12.30 -2.63
CA ASN A 334 -21.11 13.11 -3.33
C ASN A 334 -20.57 14.46 -3.79
N ALA A 335 -19.65 15.07 -3.03
CA ALA A 335 -19.01 16.33 -3.38
C ALA A 335 -18.25 16.30 -4.73
N TYR A 336 -17.86 15.12 -5.22
CA TYR A 336 -17.13 14.97 -6.50
C TYR A 336 -18.03 14.37 -7.59
N LYS A 337 -19.34 14.56 -7.52
CA LYS A 337 -20.28 14.09 -8.54
C LYS A 337 -19.97 14.71 -9.89
N GLU A 338 -19.85 16.03 -9.94
CA GLU A 338 -19.57 16.78 -11.18
C GLU A 338 -18.24 16.37 -11.80
N PHE A 339 -17.20 16.15 -10.99
CA PHE A 339 -15.91 15.61 -11.46
C PHE A 339 -16.07 14.28 -12.20
N ARG A 340 -16.92 13.38 -11.68
CA ARG A 340 -17.17 12.09 -12.32
C ARG A 340 -18.02 12.21 -13.58
N GLU A 341 -18.97 13.13 -13.60
CA GLU A 341 -19.84 13.40 -14.76
C GLU A 341 -19.02 14.02 -15.91
N ALA A 342 -18.20 15.03 -15.64
CA ALA A 342 -17.30 15.62 -16.61
C ALA A 342 -16.32 14.58 -17.20
N ARG A 343 -15.75 13.73 -16.33
CA ARG A 343 -14.89 12.61 -16.78
C ARG A 343 -15.65 11.58 -17.62
N ALA A 344 -16.90 11.27 -17.27
CA ALA A 344 -17.74 10.37 -18.05
C ALA A 344 -18.08 10.95 -19.43
N LYS A 345 -18.35 12.26 -19.51
CA LYS A 345 -18.56 12.97 -20.78
C LYS A 345 -17.33 12.88 -21.70
N LEU A 346 -16.13 13.09 -21.15
CA LEU A 346 -14.89 12.92 -21.92
C LEU A 346 -14.75 11.49 -22.47
N ARG A 347 -15.17 10.47 -21.71
CA ARG A 347 -15.14 9.06 -22.18
C ARG A 347 -16.13 8.83 -23.31
N GLU A 348 -17.34 9.34 -23.20
CA GLU A 348 -18.39 9.20 -24.21
C GLU A 348 -17.99 9.86 -25.53
N GLU A 349 -17.37 11.03 -25.45
CA GLU A 349 -16.83 11.75 -26.61
C GLU A 349 -15.51 11.15 -27.15
N ASN A 350 -15.03 10.03 -26.59
CA ASN A 350 -13.73 9.42 -26.89
C ASN A 350 -12.54 10.40 -26.75
N LYS A 351 -12.70 11.45 -25.95
CA LYS A 351 -11.63 12.40 -25.64
C LYS A 351 -10.67 11.81 -24.63
N LYS A 352 -9.41 12.23 -24.72
CA LYS A 352 -8.40 11.87 -23.74
C LYS A 352 -8.78 12.52 -22.40
N ILE A 353 -8.84 11.73 -21.33
CA ILE A 353 -8.98 12.26 -19.98
C ILE A 353 -7.76 13.15 -19.67
N ASN A 354 -8.02 14.44 -19.49
CA ASN A 354 -7.02 15.46 -19.20
C ASN A 354 -7.23 15.99 -17.78
N GLY A 355 -6.15 16.09 -17.00
CA GLY A 355 -6.24 16.63 -15.64
C GLY A 355 -6.68 18.08 -15.60
N LEU A 356 -6.19 18.92 -16.52
CA LEU A 356 -6.48 20.36 -16.52
C LEU A 356 -7.97 20.68 -16.77
N ASP A 357 -8.65 19.84 -17.54
CA ASP A 357 -10.09 20.01 -17.83
C ASP A 357 -10.95 19.52 -16.67
N LEU A 358 -10.40 18.69 -15.78
CA LEU A 358 -11.14 18.07 -14.67
C LEU A 358 -10.90 18.74 -13.33
N ILE A 359 -9.83 19.51 -13.15
CA ILE A 359 -9.56 20.18 -11.87
C ILE A 359 -10.63 21.20 -11.50
N GLU A 360 -11.33 21.79 -12.47
CA GLU A 360 -12.40 22.77 -12.24
C GLU A 360 -13.54 22.18 -11.39
N HIS A 361 -13.73 20.86 -11.42
CA HIS A 361 -14.74 20.17 -10.63
C HIS A 361 -14.24 19.66 -9.26
N LEU A 362 -13.13 20.20 -8.75
CA LEU A 362 -12.52 19.83 -7.47
C LEU A 362 -12.59 20.95 -6.41
N GLU A 363 -13.38 21.99 -6.64
CA GLU A 363 -13.57 23.12 -5.72
C GLU A 363 -13.89 22.66 -4.28
N ARG A 364 -14.71 21.60 -4.14
CA ARG A 364 -15.19 21.07 -2.85
C ARG A 364 -14.16 20.23 -2.12
N TYR A 365 -12.97 20.05 -2.69
CA TYR A 365 -11.88 19.34 -2.03
C TYR A 365 -11.27 20.15 -0.89
N ALA A 366 -11.24 21.48 -1.02
CA ALA A 366 -10.66 22.38 -0.04
C ALA A 366 -11.60 23.55 0.25
N SER A 367 -11.56 24.07 1.48
CA SER A 367 -12.41 25.19 1.91
C SER A 367 -12.18 26.49 1.14
N ILE A 368 -11.01 26.63 0.50
CA ILE A 368 -10.65 27.81 -0.29
C ILE A 368 -11.26 27.81 -1.71
N GLY A 369 -12.04 26.78 -2.08
CA GLY A 369 -12.86 26.76 -3.30
C GLY A 369 -12.03 26.98 -4.57
N GLU A 370 -12.43 27.96 -5.39
CA GLU A 370 -11.78 28.30 -6.67
C GLU A 370 -10.27 28.55 -6.57
N ARG A 371 -9.81 29.18 -5.49
CA ARG A 371 -8.37 29.40 -5.27
C ARG A 371 -7.60 28.08 -5.20
N TYR A 372 -8.25 27.00 -4.75
CA TYR A 372 -7.68 25.65 -4.80
C TYR A 372 -7.38 25.22 -6.23
N ILE A 373 -8.31 25.48 -7.16
CA ILE A 373 -8.19 25.11 -8.57
C ILE A 373 -7.02 25.84 -9.22
N GLU A 374 -6.87 27.14 -8.94
CA GLU A 374 -5.72 27.93 -9.41
C GLU A 374 -4.39 27.35 -8.91
N ILE A 375 -4.32 26.99 -7.62
CA ILE A 375 -3.13 26.37 -7.03
C ILE A 375 -2.80 25.05 -7.73
N LEU A 376 -3.80 24.18 -7.95
CA LEU A 376 -3.59 22.93 -8.67
C LEU A 376 -3.13 23.17 -10.11
N ARG A 377 -3.74 24.13 -10.82
CA ARG A 377 -3.36 24.50 -12.19
C ARG A 377 -1.89 24.93 -12.24
N ILE A 378 -1.47 25.80 -11.31
CA ILE A 378 -0.07 26.25 -11.20
C ILE A 378 0.87 25.07 -10.94
N ILE A 379 0.53 24.18 -9.99
CA ILE A 379 1.36 23.01 -9.67
C ILE A 379 1.49 22.09 -10.90
N ILE A 380 0.38 21.81 -11.60
CA ILE A 380 0.37 20.96 -12.79
C ILE A 380 1.24 21.55 -13.90
N VAL A 381 1.04 22.83 -14.22
CA VAL A 381 1.74 23.50 -15.34
C VAL A 381 3.22 23.68 -15.01
N LYS A 382 3.55 24.24 -13.84
CA LYS A 382 4.94 24.56 -13.46
C LYS A 382 5.84 23.32 -13.33
N ASN A 383 5.26 22.15 -13.06
CA ASN A 383 6.01 20.90 -12.92
C ASN A 383 5.76 19.91 -14.07
N SER A 384 5.07 20.35 -15.13
CA SER A 384 4.72 19.55 -16.32
C SER A 384 4.12 18.20 -15.93
N LEU A 385 3.14 18.20 -15.02
CA LEU A 385 2.59 16.95 -14.48
C LEU A 385 1.68 16.22 -15.47
N THR A 386 1.14 16.92 -16.48
CA THR A 386 0.35 16.36 -17.59
C THR A 386 1.16 15.37 -18.44
N ASP A 387 2.49 15.49 -18.47
CA ASP A 387 3.38 14.54 -19.14
C ASP A 387 3.18 13.11 -18.60
N PHE A 388 2.86 13.00 -17.31
CA PHE A 388 2.69 11.71 -16.63
C PHE A 388 1.31 11.09 -16.82
N ASP A 389 0.33 11.81 -17.39
CA ASP A 389 -1.01 11.26 -17.64
C ASP A 389 -1.01 10.13 -18.69
N LYS A 390 0.03 10.08 -19.53
CA LYS A 390 0.26 9.01 -20.51
C LYS A 390 1.26 7.96 -20.02
N ALA A 391 1.82 8.11 -18.82
CA ALA A 391 2.81 7.19 -18.31
C ALA A 391 2.20 5.81 -18.07
N ASN A 392 2.96 4.77 -18.39
CA ASN A 392 2.52 3.39 -18.21
C ASN A 392 3.45 2.69 -17.23
N LEU A 393 2.87 1.89 -16.34
CA LEU A 393 3.63 1.06 -15.42
C LEU A 393 4.28 -0.10 -16.20
N LEU A 394 5.55 -0.39 -15.90
CA LEU A 394 6.23 -1.56 -16.40
C LEU A 394 5.55 -2.81 -15.83
N ALA A 395 5.09 -3.69 -16.73
CA ALA A 395 4.49 -4.94 -16.32
C ALA A 395 5.50 -5.77 -15.52
N THR A 396 5.17 -6.09 -14.28
CA THR A 396 5.84 -7.17 -13.56
C THR A 396 5.42 -8.46 -14.24
N LYS A 397 6.35 -9.09 -14.98
CA LYS A 397 6.22 -10.52 -15.26
C LYS A 397 6.31 -11.22 -13.90
N LEU A 398 5.17 -11.43 -13.24
CA LEU A 398 5.06 -12.51 -12.28
C LEU A 398 5.32 -13.76 -13.11
N LYS A 399 6.54 -14.32 -13.05
CA LYS A 399 6.73 -15.71 -13.42
C LYS A 399 5.71 -16.48 -12.59
N LYS A 400 4.66 -16.99 -13.22
CA LYS A 400 3.85 -18.05 -12.61
C LYS A 400 4.83 -19.18 -12.31
N GLY A 401 5.12 -19.40 -11.04
CA GLY A 401 6.08 -20.39 -10.57
C GLY A 401 7.50 -19.86 -10.49
N VAL A 402 7.86 -19.27 -9.35
CA VAL A 402 8.92 -19.82 -8.49
C VAL A 402 8.45 -19.56 -7.07
N ALA A 403 7.99 -20.61 -6.39
CA ALA A 403 7.93 -20.59 -4.94
C ALA A 403 9.39 -20.61 -4.46
N LEU A 404 9.78 -19.58 -3.71
CA LEU A 404 10.96 -19.61 -2.85
C LEU A 404 10.47 -19.55 -1.42
#